data_AF-A0AAN5KSG1-F1
#
_entry.id   AF-A0AAN5KSG1-F1
#
_cell.length_a   1.000
_cell.length_b   1.000
_cell.length_c   1.000
_cell.angle_alpha   90.00
_cell.angle_beta   90.00
_cell.angle_gamma   90.00
#
_symmetry.space_group_name_H-M   'P 1'
#
loop_
_entity.id
_entity.type
_entity.pdbx_description
1 polymer ?
#
loop_
_entity_poly.entity_id
_entity_poly.type
_entity_poly.pdbx_seq_one_letter_code
_entity_poly.pdbx_strand_id
1 'polypeptide(L)'
;MDDTTRDFFGPVPAAFIKLAPSDNFSVIAGKLFTPIGSENSFTFQNFNIERGLLWNQTNAVNRGVQINYNQGDFSGSVALSDGFYSGRLNWFSGLMTYVINSKNSLSVVASGNMRHDNKSSPVTPLAQNNSQIYDLIYSYTSSS
;
A
#
# COMPACT_ATOMS: atom_id res chain seq x y z
N MET A 1 -5.89 9.46 23.52
CA MET A 1 -5.57 9.45 22.08
C MET A 1 -6.18 10.69 21.48
N ASP A 2 -5.44 11.45 20.68
CA ASP A 2 -6.00 12.52 19.85
C ASP A 2 -7.06 11.94 18.89
N ASP A 3 -8.11 12.70 18.58
CA ASP A 3 -9.24 12.26 17.75
C ASP A 3 -8.76 11.81 16.36
N THR A 4 -7.73 12.46 15.81
CA THR A 4 -7.07 12.08 14.56
C THR A 4 -6.51 10.66 14.62
N THR A 5 -5.81 10.30 15.70
CA THR A 5 -5.18 8.97 15.84
C THR A 5 -6.24 7.87 15.94
N ARG A 6 -7.33 8.15 16.66
CA ARG A 6 -8.45 7.22 16.79
C ARG A 6 -9.13 6.97 15.44
N ASP A 7 -9.29 8.00 14.61
CA ASP A 7 -10.04 7.88 13.36
C ASP A 7 -9.23 7.13 12.27
N PHE A 8 -7.91 7.29 12.22
CA PHE A 8 -7.05 6.57 11.28
C PHE A 8 -6.80 5.10 11.67
N PHE A 9 -6.62 4.81 12.96
CA PHE A 9 -6.17 3.50 13.41
C PHE A 9 -7.22 2.73 14.21
N GLY A 10 -8.13 3.42 14.88
CA GLY A 10 -9.05 2.79 15.83
C GLY A 10 -8.31 2.00 16.92
N PRO A 11 -9.01 1.19 17.72
CA PRO A 11 -8.38 0.32 18.71
C PRO A 11 -7.60 -0.83 18.08
N VAL A 12 -7.93 -1.20 16.83
CA VAL A 12 -7.27 -2.27 16.07
C VAL A 12 -6.77 -1.69 14.74
N PRO A 13 -5.47 -1.38 14.63
CA PRO A 13 -4.90 -0.72 13.44
C PRO A 13 -4.85 -1.63 12.21
N ALA A 14 -4.66 -2.94 12.38
CA ALA A 14 -4.70 -3.92 11.30
C ALA A 14 -5.31 -5.22 11.81
N ALA A 15 -6.13 -5.87 10.98
CA ALA A 15 -6.75 -7.16 11.27
C ALA A 15 -7.16 -7.80 9.96
N PHE A 16 -6.54 -8.91 9.61
CA PHE A 16 -6.77 -9.59 8.34
C PHE A 16 -6.59 -11.09 8.45
N ILE A 17 -7.23 -11.80 7.52
CA ILE A 17 -7.04 -13.22 7.31
C ILE A 17 -6.16 -13.39 6.08
N LYS A 18 -5.20 -14.32 6.17
CA LYS A 18 -4.33 -14.72 5.04
C LYS A 18 -4.63 -16.16 4.66
N LEU A 19 -4.89 -16.39 3.38
CA LEU A 19 -4.96 -17.70 2.76
C LEU A 19 -3.76 -17.84 1.83
N ALA A 20 -2.88 -18.79 2.10
CA ALA A 20 -1.68 -19.05 1.31
C ALA A 20 -1.67 -20.53 0.88
N PRO A 21 -2.37 -20.87 -0.21
CA PRO A 21 -2.46 -22.25 -0.68
C PRO A 21 -1.13 -22.79 -1.25
N SER A 22 -0.18 -21.91 -1.54
CA SER A 22 1.17 -22.26 -1.99
C SER A 22 2.18 -21.21 -1.53
N ASP A 23 3.48 -21.53 -1.65
CA ASP A 23 4.57 -20.62 -1.27
C ASP A 23 4.64 -19.37 -2.16
N ASN A 24 4.16 -19.47 -3.39
CA ASN A 24 4.20 -18.41 -4.38
C ASN A 24 2.92 -17.57 -4.47
N PHE A 25 1.84 -17.93 -3.78
CA PHE A 25 0.56 -17.25 -3.91
C PHE A 25 -0.13 -17.07 -2.56
N SER A 26 -0.66 -15.87 -2.31
CA SER A 26 -1.53 -15.64 -1.16
C SER A 26 -2.59 -14.59 -1.42
N VAL A 27 -3.70 -14.72 -0.69
CA VAL A 27 -4.78 -13.74 -0.65
C VAL A 27 -4.92 -13.28 0.80
N ILE A 28 -5.01 -11.97 0.99
CA ILE A 28 -5.28 -11.36 2.29
C ILE A 28 -6.54 -10.49 2.19
N ALA A 29 -7.38 -10.53 3.22
CA ALA A 29 -8.61 -9.74 3.28
C ALA A 29 -8.85 -9.21 4.69
N GLY A 30 -9.29 -7.95 4.79
CA GLY A 30 -9.59 -7.30 6.06
C GLY A 30 -9.13 -5.85 6.09
N LYS A 31 -8.62 -5.40 7.23
CA LYS A 31 -7.96 -4.11 7.42
C LYS A 31 -6.45 -4.32 7.22
N LEU A 32 -5.96 -3.86 6.07
CA LEU A 32 -4.67 -4.20 5.48
C LEU A 32 -3.78 -2.97 5.37
N PHE A 33 -2.47 -3.16 5.44
CA PHE A 33 -1.53 -2.13 5.02
C PHE A 33 -1.64 -1.95 3.50
N THR A 34 -1.58 -0.71 3.05
CA THR A 34 -1.63 -0.42 1.63
C THR A 34 -0.34 -0.90 0.93
N PRO A 35 -0.41 -1.41 -0.30
CA PRO A 35 0.78 -1.57 -1.15
C PRO A 35 1.22 -0.25 -1.81
N ILE A 36 0.51 0.86 -1.54
CA ILE A 36 0.79 2.19 -2.09
C ILE A 36 1.95 2.85 -1.34
N GLY A 37 2.92 3.37 -2.10
CA GLY A 37 4.07 4.08 -1.57
C GLY A 37 5.29 3.19 -1.39
N SER A 38 6.45 3.68 -1.82
CA SER A 38 7.74 3.02 -1.64
C SER A 38 8.20 2.94 -0.17
N GLU A 39 7.59 3.72 0.72
CA GLU A 39 8.07 3.96 2.07
C GLU A 39 7.18 3.25 3.10
N ASN A 40 7.78 2.40 3.92
CA ASN A 40 7.03 1.61 4.90
C ASN A 40 6.32 2.50 5.94
N SER A 41 5.11 2.08 6.32
CA SER A 41 4.23 2.81 7.25
C SER A 41 4.84 3.02 8.65
N PHE A 42 5.82 2.20 9.03
CA PHE A 42 6.55 2.32 10.28
C PHE A 42 7.98 2.80 10.06
N THR A 43 8.44 3.75 10.89
CA THR A 43 9.75 4.41 10.75
C THR A 43 10.92 3.43 10.80
N PHE A 44 10.83 2.37 11.61
CA PHE A 44 11.89 1.35 11.73
C PHE A 44 11.99 0.40 10.53
N GLN A 45 10.98 0.40 9.64
CA GLN A 45 10.98 -0.41 8.43
C GLN A 45 11.39 0.41 7.20
N ASN A 46 11.59 1.72 7.35
CA ASN A 46 11.79 2.60 6.23
C ASN A 46 13.25 2.54 5.75
N PHE A 47 13.45 2.39 4.44
CA PHE A 47 14.79 2.36 3.84
C PHE A 47 15.43 3.76 3.80
N ASN A 48 14.63 4.82 3.95
CA ASN A 48 15.09 6.21 3.90
C ASN A 48 15.21 6.81 5.32
N ILE A 49 16.27 7.62 5.54
CA ILE A 49 16.51 8.39 6.78
C ILE A 49 15.47 9.52 6.93
N GLU A 50 15.07 10.13 5.81
CA GLU A 50 14.01 11.13 5.71
C GLU A 50 12.97 10.68 4.68
N ARG A 51 11.70 10.95 4.95
CA ARG A 51 10.59 10.48 4.12
C ARG A 51 10.30 11.43 2.96
N GLY A 52 9.89 10.87 1.82
CA GLY A 52 9.54 11.63 0.63
C GLY A 52 8.34 12.57 0.86
N LEU A 53 8.28 13.66 0.06
CA LEU A 53 7.24 14.69 0.12
C LEU A 53 5.78 14.15 0.01
N LEU A 54 5.59 12.95 -0.55
CA LEU A 54 4.30 12.30 -0.73
C LEU A 54 3.91 11.34 0.41
N TRP A 55 4.75 11.17 1.44
CA TRP A 55 4.50 10.21 2.52
C TRP A 55 3.16 10.47 3.24
N ASN A 56 2.85 11.73 3.56
CA ASN A 56 1.56 12.12 4.16
C ASN A 56 0.38 12.10 3.16
N GLN A 57 0.63 11.81 1.88
CA GLN A 57 -0.41 11.72 0.85
C GLN A 57 -0.86 10.28 0.57
N THR A 58 -0.23 9.29 1.21
CA THR A 58 -0.60 7.87 1.10
C THR A 58 -1.35 7.42 2.36
N ASN A 59 -2.37 6.57 2.21
CA ASN A 59 -3.09 6.01 3.34
C ASN A 59 -2.29 4.81 3.89
N ALA A 60 -1.89 4.80 5.17
CA ALA A 60 -1.11 3.68 5.70
C ALA A 60 -1.88 2.35 5.77
N VAL A 61 -3.19 2.43 6.00
CA VAL A 61 -4.09 1.28 6.16
C VAL A 61 -5.40 1.54 5.42
N ASN A 62 -5.96 0.51 4.81
CA ASN A 62 -7.29 0.51 4.19
C ASN A 62 -8.04 -0.79 4.49
N ARG A 63 -9.26 -0.90 3.99
CA ARG A 63 -10.09 -2.11 4.08
C ARG A 63 -10.29 -2.67 2.69
N GLY A 64 -9.96 -3.95 2.50
CA GLY A 64 -9.99 -4.52 1.15
C GLY A 64 -9.51 -5.96 1.08
N VAL A 65 -9.19 -6.35 -0.16
CA VAL A 65 -8.62 -7.64 -0.53
C VAL A 65 -7.36 -7.38 -1.34
N GLN A 66 -6.30 -8.12 -1.05
CA GLN A 66 -5.04 -8.10 -1.79
C GLN A 66 -4.62 -9.52 -2.15
N ILE A 67 -4.12 -9.67 -3.37
CA ILE A 67 -3.53 -10.88 -3.89
C ILE A 67 -2.04 -10.63 -4.07
N ASN A 68 -1.21 -11.60 -3.67
CA ASN A 68 0.23 -11.56 -3.83
C ASN A 68 0.68 -12.78 -4.63
N TYR A 69 1.63 -12.57 -5.53
CA TYR A 69 2.21 -13.62 -6.36
C TYR A 69 3.71 -13.40 -6.55
N ASN A 70 4.50 -14.46 -6.37
CA ASN A 70 5.96 -14.43 -6.51
C ASN A 70 6.42 -15.56 -7.43
N GLN A 71 7.24 -15.27 -8.43
CA GLN A 71 7.77 -16.29 -9.34
C GLN A 71 9.19 -15.93 -9.79
N GLY A 72 10.18 -16.67 -9.29
CA GLY A 72 11.59 -16.41 -9.58
C GLY A 72 11.98 -15.00 -9.18
N ASP A 73 12.52 -14.23 -10.12
CA ASP A 73 12.94 -12.84 -9.93
C ASP A 73 11.79 -11.83 -9.94
N PHE A 74 10.56 -12.30 -10.15
CA PHE A 74 9.37 -11.47 -10.21
C PHE A 74 8.54 -11.61 -8.94
N SER A 75 8.05 -10.49 -8.42
CA SER A 75 7.02 -10.46 -7.39
C SER A 75 6.00 -9.37 -7.69
N GLY A 76 4.77 -9.58 -7.25
CA GLY A 76 3.73 -8.59 -7.44
C GLY A 76 2.57 -8.76 -6.50
N SER A 77 1.84 -7.66 -6.32
CA SER A 77 0.60 -7.64 -5.56
C SER A 77 -0.41 -6.75 -6.22
N VAL A 78 -1.68 -7.16 -6.19
CA VAL A 78 -2.81 -6.34 -6.61
C VAL A 78 -3.81 -6.27 -5.48
N ALA A 79 -4.38 -5.09 -5.24
CA ALA A 79 -5.34 -4.86 -4.17
C ALA A 79 -6.54 -4.07 -4.67
N LEU A 80 -7.71 -4.42 -4.14
CA LEU A 80 -8.92 -3.63 -4.22
C LEU A 80 -9.34 -3.24 -2.81
N SER A 81 -9.41 -1.94 -2.54
CA SER A 81 -9.66 -1.41 -1.20
C SER A 81 -10.56 -0.19 -1.22
N ASP A 82 -10.87 0.31 -0.02
CA ASP A 82 -11.59 1.56 0.19
C ASP A 82 -10.71 2.82 0.21
N GLY A 83 -9.42 2.70 -0.10
CA GLY A 83 -8.49 3.82 -0.20
C GLY A 83 -8.42 4.61 1.10
N PHE A 84 -8.84 5.88 1.05
CA PHE A 84 -8.86 6.77 2.21
C PHE A 84 -10.13 6.57 3.06
N TYR A 85 -10.38 5.34 3.52
CA TYR A 85 -11.54 4.99 4.33
C TYR A 85 -12.88 5.42 3.73
N SER A 86 -13.00 5.40 2.40
CA SER A 86 -14.22 5.77 1.70
C SER A 86 -15.39 4.84 2.04
N GLY A 87 -15.11 3.64 2.52
CA GLY A 87 -16.10 2.58 2.76
C GLY A 87 -16.64 1.96 1.47
N ARG A 88 -16.07 2.29 0.31
CA ARG A 88 -16.41 1.71 -1.00
C ARG A 88 -15.17 1.08 -1.60
N LEU A 89 -15.25 -0.15 -2.09
CA LEU A 89 -14.14 -0.81 -2.79
C LEU A 89 -13.91 -0.19 -4.19
N ASN A 90 -13.35 1.02 -4.23
CA ASN A 90 -13.13 1.80 -5.44
C ASN A 90 -11.65 2.21 -5.62
N TRP A 91 -10.75 1.69 -4.79
CA TRP A 91 -9.32 1.92 -4.92
C TRP A 91 -8.62 0.69 -5.46
N PHE A 92 -8.04 0.81 -6.66
CA PHE A 92 -7.20 -0.25 -7.20
C PHE A 92 -5.73 0.10 -6.96
N SER A 93 -4.95 -0.90 -6.57
CA SER A 93 -3.51 -0.75 -6.36
C SER A 93 -2.79 -1.95 -6.94
N GLY A 94 -1.65 -1.69 -7.56
CA GLY A 94 -0.74 -2.70 -8.08
C GLY A 94 0.69 -2.33 -7.70
N LEU A 95 1.45 -3.33 -7.28
CA LEU A 95 2.90 -3.28 -7.10
C LEU A 95 3.50 -4.44 -7.89
N MET A 96 4.56 -4.15 -8.61
CA MET A 96 5.32 -5.12 -9.37
C MET A 96 6.80 -4.87 -9.13
N THR A 97 7.55 -5.91 -8.78
CA THR A 97 8.99 -5.84 -8.52
C THR A 97 9.71 -6.91 -9.33
N TYR A 98 10.80 -6.50 -9.98
CA TYR A 98 11.71 -7.35 -10.71
C TYR A 98 13.11 -7.26 -10.12
N VAL A 99 13.67 -8.39 -9.72
CA VAL A 99 15.04 -8.52 -9.24
C VAL A 99 15.95 -8.69 -10.45
N ILE A 100 16.77 -7.67 -10.72
CA ILE A 100 17.69 -7.69 -11.87
C ILE A 100 18.89 -8.59 -11.56
N ASN A 101 19.39 -8.53 -10.32
CA ASN A 101 20.42 -9.39 -9.77
C ASN A 101 20.47 -9.26 -8.25
N SER A 102 21.42 -9.92 -7.60
CA SER A 102 21.59 -9.91 -6.13
C SER A 102 21.77 -8.53 -5.49
N LYS A 103 22.06 -7.48 -6.28
CA LYS A 103 22.25 -6.12 -5.79
C LYS A 103 21.22 -5.11 -6.30
N ASN A 104 20.48 -5.43 -7.36
CA ASN A 104 19.64 -4.46 -8.06
C ASN A 104 18.20 -4.98 -8.23
N SER A 105 17.22 -4.13 -7.95
CA SER A 105 15.81 -4.40 -8.25
C SER A 105 15.09 -3.15 -8.76
N LEU A 106 14.06 -3.36 -9.57
CA LEU A 106 13.16 -2.33 -10.05
C LEU A 106 11.74 -2.64 -9.58
N SER A 107 11.05 -1.64 -9.05
CA SER A 107 9.63 -1.75 -8.68
C SER A 107 8.80 -0.66 -9.32
N VAL A 108 7.57 -1.01 -9.69
CA VAL A 108 6.55 -0.10 -10.20
C VAL A 108 5.32 -0.21 -9.32
N VAL A 109 4.84 0.93 -8.83
CA VAL A 109 3.57 1.03 -8.12
C VAL A 109 2.62 1.87 -8.96
N ALA A 110 1.40 1.40 -9.11
CA ALA A 110 0.31 2.16 -9.71
C ALA A 110 -0.93 1.98 -8.86
N SER A 111 -1.55 3.08 -8.45
CA SER A 111 -2.78 3.04 -7.69
C SER A 111 -3.66 4.22 -7.98
N GLY A 112 -4.97 4.05 -7.85
CA GLY A 112 -5.87 5.18 -7.96
C GLY A 112 -7.30 4.82 -7.70
N ASN A 113 -8.08 5.88 -7.61
CA ASN A 113 -9.52 5.78 -7.56
C ASN A 113 -10.07 5.34 -8.92
N MET A 114 -10.86 4.26 -8.94
CA MET A 114 -11.54 3.76 -10.13
C MET A 114 -12.83 4.51 -10.45
N ARG A 115 -13.45 5.12 -9.43
CA ARG A 115 -14.73 5.83 -9.57
C ARG A 115 -14.89 6.87 -8.48
N HIS A 116 -14.93 8.13 -8.91
CA HIS A 116 -14.96 9.25 -8.00
C HIS A 116 -16.09 9.13 -6.98
N ASP A 117 -15.77 9.48 -5.73
CA ASP A 117 -16.70 9.54 -4.61
C ASP A 117 -16.73 10.96 -4.04
N ASN A 118 -17.92 11.38 -3.62
CA ASN A 118 -18.17 12.67 -2.98
C ASN A 118 -18.04 12.58 -1.45
N LYS A 119 -17.69 11.41 -0.90
CA LYS A 119 -17.45 11.25 0.52
C LYS A 119 -16.26 12.12 0.96
N SER A 120 -16.53 12.99 1.93
CA SER A 120 -15.55 13.88 2.53
C SER A 120 -15.58 13.72 4.04
N SER A 121 -14.43 13.41 4.63
CA SER A 121 -14.24 13.37 6.07
C SER A 121 -12.76 13.67 6.40
N PRO A 122 -12.39 13.92 7.66
CA PRO A 122 -10.98 14.11 8.03
C PRO A 122 -10.06 12.97 7.58
N VAL A 123 -10.56 11.74 7.54
CA VAL A 123 -9.83 10.54 7.09
C VAL A 123 -10.09 10.17 5.62
N THR A 124 -11.00 10.89 4.95
CA THR A 124 -11.31 10.78 3.52
C THR A 124 -11.17 12.16 2.84
N PRO A 125 -9.96 12.73 2.75
CA PRO A 125 -9.76 13.98 2.02
C PRO A 125 -10.16 13.84 0.55
N LEU A 126 -11.05 14.69 0.05
CA LEU A 126 -11.67 14.52 -1.29
C LEU A 126 -10.66 14.49 -2.44
N ALA A 127 -9.61 15.32 -2.38
CA ALA A 127 -8.61 15.39 -3.44
C ALA A 127 -7.78 14.10 -3.48
N GLN A 128 -7.31 13.64 -2.31
CA GLN A 128 -6.56 12.40 -2.18
C GLN A 128 -7.43 11.18 -2.47
N ASN A 129 -8.69 11.16 -2.04
CA ASN A 129 -9.67 10.10 -2.31
C ASN A 129 -10.19 10.09 -3.77
N ASN A 130 -9.71 10.97 -4.64
CA ASN A 130 -10.03 10.90 -6.06
C ASN A 130 -8.76 10.99 -6.92
N SER A 131 -7.59 10.70 -6.34
CA SER A 131 -6.30 10.81 -7.01
C SER A 131 -5.84 9.48 -7.62
N GLN A 132 -4.70 9.58 -8.31
CA GLN A 132 -3.89 8.47 -8.78
C GLN A 132 -2.44 8.71 -8.34
N ILE A 133 -1.73 7.63 -8.06
CA ILE A 133 -0.36 7.61 -7.54
C ILE A 133 0.43 6.60 -8.37
N TYR A 134 1.59 7.03 -8.87
CA TYR A 134 2.49 6.21 -9.66
C TYR A 134 3.91 6.39 -9.16
N ASP A 135 4.56 5.28 -8.80
CA ASP A 135 5.96 5.27 -8.36
C ASP A 135 6.80 4.36 -9.25
N LEU A 136 7.99 4.83 -9.60
CA LEU A 136 9.05 4.02 -10.22
C LEU A 136 10.25 4.03 -9.27
N ILE A 137 10.62 2.85 -8.79
CA ILE A 137 11.57 2.68 -7.69
C ILE A 137 12.71 1.80 -8.16
N TYR A 138 13.94 2.31 -8.11
CA TYR A 138 15.14 1.53 -8.30
C TYR A 138 15.85 1.36 -6.96
N SER A 139 16.25 0.13 -6.63
CA SER A 139 16.95 -0.17 -5.38
C SER A 139 18.29 -0.84 -5.67
N TYR A 140 19.34 -0.34 -5.02
CA TYR A 140 20.68 -0.90 -5.03
C TYR A 140 21.12 -1.25 -3.62
N THR A 141 21.56 -2.49 -3.39
CA THR A 141 22.12 -2.95 -2.12
C THR A 141 23.62 -3.17 -2.27
N SER A 142 24.42 -2.39 -1.54
CA SER A 142 25.85 -2.63 -1.38
C SER A 142 26.09 -3.32 -0.03
N SER A 143 26.27 -4.64 -0.04
CA SER A 143 26.83 -5.35 1.10
C SER A 143 28.28 -4.88 1.33
N SER A 144 28.56 -4.29 2.50
CA SER A 144 29.92 -4.14 3.03
C SER A 144 30.45 -5.47 3.55
#